data_AF-A0A9D4WF33-F1
#
_entry.id   AF-A0A9D4WF33-F1
#
_cell.length_a   1.000
_cell.length_b   1.000
_cell.length_c   1.000
_cell.angle_alpha   90.00
_cell.angle_beta   90.00
_cell.angle_gamma   90.00
#
_symmetry.space_group_name_H-M   'P 1'
#
loop_
_entity.id
_entity.type
_entity.pdbx_description
1 polymer ?
#
loop_
_entity_poly.entity_id
_entity_poly.type
_entity_poly.pdbx_seq_one_letter_code
_entity_poly.pdbx_strand_id
1 'polypeptide(L)'
;MTRQPLFPGKDYVYQLRLITELIGSPDNSSLGFLRSENAKRYLRQLPQFGKQDLSAKCPRMSAEPLDLLEKMLIFDPDNRITVDEALCHPYLSSLHDINDEPVTPMPFSFDFEQPSCTVEHIKELIWRESVRFNPDPLSK
;
A
#
# COMPACT_ATOMS: atom_id res chain seq x y z
N MET A 1 18.04 -6.26 3.81
CA MET A 1 16.86 -6.84 3.13
C MET A 1 17.18 -8.27 2.70
N THR A 2 16.29 -9.22 2.96
CA THR A 2 16.36 -10.54 2.34
C THR A 2 16.14 -10.36 0.84
N ARG A 3 17.00 -10.90 -0.03
CA ARG A 3 16.82 -10.80 -1.50
C ARG A 3 15.70 -11.73 -2.00
N GLN A 4 14.62 -11.82 -1.25
CA GLN A 4 13.50 -12.74 -1.39
C GLN A 4 12.21 -12.02 -0.92
N PRO A 5 11.05 -12.34 -1.51
CA PRO A 5 9.76 -11.78 -1.07
C PRO A 5 9.50 -12.09 0.41
N LEU A 6 8.93 -11.12 1.14
CA LEU A 6 8.57 -11.30 2.54
C LEU A 6 7.37 -12.24 2.72
N PHE A 7 6.41 -12.15 1.80
CA PHE A 7 5.17 -12.94 1.79
C PHE A 7 4.97 -13.65 0.43
N PRO A 8 5.65 -14.78 0.18
CA PRO A 8 5.52 -15.53 -1.08
C PRO A 8 4.25 -16.41 -1.10
N GLY A 9 3.07 -15.79 -1.02
CA GLY A 9 1.79 -16.49 -1.09
C GLY A 9 1.52 -17.09 -2.47
N LYS A 10 0.81 -18.22 -2.48
CA LYS A 10 0.44 -19.01 -3.66
C LYS A 10 -1.04 -18.85 -4.01
N ASP A 11 -1.84 -18.48 -3.02
CA ASP A 11 -3.26 -18.20 -3.11
C ASP A 11 -3.63 -17.20 -1.99
N TYR A 12 -4.88 -16.73 -1.99
CA TYR A 12 -5.34 -15.71 -1.03
C TYR A 12 -5.29 -16.19 0.43
N VAL A 13 -5.55 -17.48 0.68
CA VAL A 13 -5.55 -18.07 2.03
C VAL A 13 -4.13 -18.10 2.57
N TYR A 14 -3.20 -18.63 1.76
CA TYR A 14 -1.81 -18.74 2.12
C TYR A 14 -1.16 -17.35 2.26
N GLN A 15 -1.52 -16.38 1.42
CA GLN A 15 -1.06 -15.00 1.55
C GLN A 15 -1.48 -14.38 2.89
N LEU A 16 -2.76 -14.49 3.26
CA LEU A 16 -3.26 -13.96 4.53
C LEU A 16 -2.59 -14.65 5.71
N ARG A 17 -2.43 -15.97 5.64
CA ARG A 17 -1.73 -16.74 6.68
C ARG A 17 -0.28 -16.27 6.86
N LEU A 18 0.48 -16.07 5.78
CA LEU A 18 1.87 -15.58 5.85
C LEU A 18 1.96 -14.20 6.49
N ILE A 19 0.99 -13.32 6.19
CA ILE A 19 0.91 -11.99 6.80
C ILE A 19 0.67 -12.14 8.30
N THR A 20 -0.41 -12.84 8.70
CA THR A 20 -0.76 -12.98 10.13
C THR A 20 0.30 -13.73 10.93
N GLU A 21 1.00 -14.68 10.32
CA GLU A 21 2.12 -15.39 10.96
C GLU A 21 3.27 -14.45 11.32
N LEU A 22 3.56 -13.44 10.49
CA LEU A 22 4.68 -12.53 10.71
C LEU A 22 4.29 -11.32 11.57
N ILE A 23 3.24 -10.59 11.16
CA ILE A 23 2.85 -9.33 11.82
C ILE A 23 1.91 -9.54 13.01
N GLY A 24 1.47 -10.77 13.22
CA GLY A 24 0.50 -11.15 14.24
C GLY A 24 -0.93 -11.17 13.70
N SER A 25 -1.79 -11.95 14.36
CA SER A 25 -3.21 -11.96 14.07
C SER A 25 -3.86 -10.67 14.62
N PRO A 26 -4.72 -9.99 13.82
CA PRO A 26 -5.43 -8.81 14.29
C PRO A 26 -6.37 -9.18 15.44
N ASP A 27 -6.41 -8.35 16.48
CA ASP A 27 -7.41 -8.49 17.54
C ASP A 27 -8.80 -8.03 17.04
N ASN A 28 -9.86 -8.34 17.79
CA ASN A 28 -11.22 -7.99 17.38
C ASN A 28 -11.44 -6.48 17.25
N SER A 29 -10.69 -5.65 17.99
CA SER A 29 -10.70 -4.19 17.89
C SER A 29 -10.08 -3.69 16.57
N SER A 30 -8.99 -4.30 16.13
CA SER A 30 -8.22 -3.94 14.93
C SER A 30 -8.90 -4.37 13.62
N LEU A 31 -10.06 -5.03 13.68
CA LEU A 31 -10.86 -5.38 12.50
C LEU A 31 -11.93 -4.32 12.17
N GLY A 32 -11.96 -3.21 12.91
CA GLY A 32 -12.95 -2.14 12.73
C GLY A 32 -12.95 -1.54 11.31
N PHE A 33 -11.77 -1.43 10.69
CA PHE A 33 -11.61 -0.88 9.34
C PHE A 33 -12.24 -1.76 8.24
N LEU A 34 -12.45 -3.06 8.51
CA LEU A 34 -13.05 -3.97 7.53
C LEU A 34 -14.55 -3.73 7.42
N ARG A 35 -15.03 -3.38 6.23
CA ARG A 35 -16.47 -3.21 5.95
C ARG A 35 -17.21 -4.54 5.73
N SER A 36 -16.49 -5.60 5.36
CA SER A 36 -17.09 -6.91 5.04
C SER A 36 -17.13 -7.84 6.25
N GLU A 37 -18.34 -8.19 6.71
CA GLU A 37 -18.52 -9.17 7.78
C GLU A 37 -18.02 -10.57 7.41
N ASN A 38 -18.10 -10.95 6.13
CA ASN A 38 -17.53 -12.20 5.63
C ASN A 38 -16.00 -12.22 5.80
N ALA A 39 -15.33 -11.10 5.50
CA ALA A 39 -13.89 -10.97 5.69
C ALA A 39 -13.51 -11.06 7.17
N LYS A 40 -14.26 -10.39 8.06
CA LYS A 40 -14.05 -10.49 9.52
C LYS A 40 -14.22 -11.92 10.01
N ARG A 41 -15.29 -12.60 9.60
CA ARG A 41 -15.55 -14.00 9.98
C ARG A 41 -14.44 -14.92 9.51
N TYR A 42 -13.96 -14.73 8.28
CA TYR A 42 -12.87 -15.52 7.74
C TYR A 42 -11.57 -15.33 8.54
N LEU A 43 -11.18 -14.09 8.85
CA LEU A 43 -9.98 -13.81 9.65
C LEU A 43 -10.07 -14.39 11.07
N ARG A 44 -11.26 -14.38 11.69
CA ARG A 44 -11.49 -15.01 13.01
C ARG A 44 -11.33 -16.54 12.99
N GLN A 45 -11.50 -17.18 11.83
CA GLN A 45 -11.33 -18.63 11.67
C GLN A 45 -9.88 -19.03 11.39
N LEU A 46 -9.02 -18.08 11.02
CA LEU A 46 -7.60 -18.36 10.82
C LEU A 46 -6.92 -18.68 12.17
N PRO A 47 -5.87 -19.50 12.16
CA PRO A 47 -5.05 -19.71 13.34
C PRO A 47 -4.54 -18.38 13.90
N GLN A 48 -4.51 -18.27 15.22
CA GLN A 48 -4.02 -17.07 15.89
C GLN A 48 -2.50 -17.16 16.07
N PHE A 49 -1.80 -16.13 15.64
CA PHE A 49 -0.35 -16.02 15.74
C PHE A 49 0.02 -14.76 16.53
N GLY A 50 1.03 -14.87 17.38
CA GLY A 50 1.69 -13.70 17.96
C GLY A 50 2.60 -13.04 16.93
N LYS A 51 2.80 -11.72 17.04
CA LYS A 51 3.77 -10.99 16.22
C LYS A 51 5.16 -11.63 16.36
N GLN A 52 5.78 -11.94 15.23
CA GLN A 52 7.16 -12.43 15.20
C GLN A 52 8.14 -11.25 15.24
N ASP A 53 9.33 -11.51 15.75
CA ASP A 53 10.43 -10.55 15.70
C ASP A 53 10.94 -10.43 14.26
N LEU A 54 10.75 -9.26 13.64
CA LEU A 54 11.20 -8.99 12.28
C LEU A 54 12.73 -8.98 12.17
N SER A 55 13.45 -8.71 13.26
CA SER A 55 14.92 -8.78 13.28
C SER A 55 15.41 -10.21 13.01
N ALA A 56 14.72 -11.22 13.55
CA ALA A 56 15.02 -12.62 13.30
C ALA A 56 14.77 -13.02 11.84
N LYS A 57 13.76 -12.42 11.20
CA LYS A 57 13.46 -12.63 9.78
C LYS A 57 14.44 -11.89 8.86
N CYS A 58 14.95 -10.74 9.31
CA CYS A 58 15.85 -9.87 8.58
C CYS A 58 17.17 -9.65 9.33
N PRO A 59 17.98 -10.70 9.59
CA PRO A 59 19.13 -10.62 10.51
C PRO A 59 20.28 -9.72 10.03
N ARG A 60 20.25 -9.29 8.76
CA ARG A 60 21.25 -8.39 8.17
C ARG A 60 20.78 -6.93 8.14
N MET A 61 19.61 -6.62 8.69
CA MET A 61 19.05 -5.28 8.69
C MET A 61 19.47 -4.56 9.97
N SER A 62 19.93 -3.32 9.86
CA SER A 62 20.21 -2.46 11.02
C SER A 62 18.90 -2.00 11.69
N ALA A 63 19.00 -1.45 12.90
CA ALA A 63 17.84 -1.09 13.71
C ALA A 63 16.91 -0.05 13.04
N GLU A 64 17.46 1.00 12.42
CA GLU A 64 16.67 2.07 11.81
C GLU A 64 15.79 1.64 10.62
N PRO A 65 16.30 0.92 9.59
CA PRO A 65 15.45 0.40 8.53
C PRO A 65 14.45 -0.64 9.04
N LEU A 66 14.81 -1.40 10.07
CA LEU A 66 13.90 -2.36 10.69
C LEU A 66 12.73 -1.64 11.36
N ASP A 67 13.01 -0.60 12.15
CA ASP A 67 11.98 0.22 12.81
C ASP A 67 11.02 0.85 11.80
N LEU A 68 11.54 1.41 10.70
CA LEU A 68 10.70 1.94 9.62
C LEU A 68 9.82 0.84 9.00
N LEU A 69 10.39 -0.33 8.74
CA LEU A 69 9.66 -1.47 8.18
C LEU A 69 8.55 -1.95 9.13
N GLU A 70 8.79 -1.98 10.44
CA GLU A 70 7.77 -2.34 11.43
C GLU A 70 6.59 -1.36 11.42
N LYS A 71 6.87 -0.06 11.28
CA LYS A 71 5.85 1.01 11.21
C LYS A 71 5.04 0.98 9.92
N MET A 72 5.61 0.45 8.83
CA MET A 72 4.90 0.24 7.56
C MET A 72 4.06 -1.05 7.55
N LEU A 73 4.56 -2.13 8.16
CA LEU A 73 3.94 -3.46 8.17
C LEU A 73 2.93 -3.63 9.31
N ILE A 74 1.94 -2.74 9.37
CA ILE A 74 0.82 -2.81 10.33
C ILE A 74 -0.44 -3.34 9.64
N PHE A 75 -1.18 -4.21 10.34
CA PHE A 75 -2.37 -4.85 9.80
C PHE A 75 -3.48 -3.81 9.50
N ASP A 76 -3.82 -3.00 10.50
CA ASP A 76 -4.76 -1.90 10.38
C ASP A 76 -4.13 -0.77 9.54
N PRO A 77 -4.71 -0.41 8.37
CA PRO A 77 -4.18 0.65 7.52
C PRO A 77 -4.14 2.02 8.21
N ASP A 78 -5.06 2.30 9.14
CA ASP A 78 -5.16 3.61 9.80
C ASP A 78 -4.03 3.83 10.82
N ASN A 79 -3.34 2.76 11.22
CA ASN A 79 -2.21 2.78 12.16
C ASN A 79 -0.84 2.69 11.45
N ARG A 80 -0.81 2.63 10.11
CA ARG A 80 0.46 2.65 9.36
C ARG A 80 1.05 4.05 9.38
N ILE A 81 2.37 4.12 9.41
CA ILE A 81 3.09 5.38 9.21
C ILE A 81 2.68 6.01 7.87
N THR A 82 2.44 7.32 7.91
CA THR A 82 2.16 8.11 6.71
C THR A 82 3.44 8.32 5.90
N VAL A 83 3.29 8.75 4.65
CA VAL A 83 4.45 9.06 3.80
C VAL A 83 5.29 10.21 4.39
N ASP A 84 4.65 11.23 4.94
CA ASP A 84 5.34 12.39 5.53
C ASP A 84 6.15 12.00 6.77
N GLU A 85 5.57 11.18 7.64
CA GLU A 85 6.25 10.62 8.81
C GLU A 85 7.39 9.68 8.41
N ALA A 86 7.23 8.91 7.33
CA ALA A 86 8.27 8.01 6.83
C ALA A 86 9.46 8.79 6.26
N LEU A 87 9.23 9.89 5.52
CA LEU A 87 10.27 10.79 5.02
C LEU A 87 11.07 11.42 6.17
N CYS A 88 10.40 11.78 7.27
CA CYS A 88 11.03 12.29 8.49
C CYS A 88 11.78 11.23 9.32
N HIS A 89 11.77 9.96 8.92
CA HIS A 89 12.34 8.87 9.72
C HIS A 89 13.88 8.91 9.75
N PRO A 90 14.54 8.58 10.89
CA PRO A 90 16.01 8.58 10.98
C PRO A 90 16.72 7.80 9.86
N TYR A 91 16.13 6.70 9.43
CA TYR A 91 16.63 5.90 8.31
C TYR A 91 16.79 6.68 6.99
N LEU A 92 15.91 7.66 6.73
CA LEU A 92 15.93 8.49 5.51
C LEU A 92 16.53 9.87 5.74
N SER A 93 17.02 10.17 6.95
CA SER A 93 17.52 11.50 7.34
C SER A 93 18.65 12.05 6.45
N SER A 94 19.45 11.19 5.83
CA SER A 94 20.53 11.59 4.91
C SER A 94 20.04 11.98 3.51
N LEU A 95 18.78 11.65 3.19
CA LEU A 95 18.16 11.89 1.89
C LEU A 95 17.00 12.90 1.96
N HIS A 96 16.40 13.07 3.13
CA HIS A 96 15.22 13.92 3.32
C HIS A 96 15.55 15.40 3.06
N ASP A 97 14.87 16.01 2.09
CA ASP A 97 14.93 17.45 1.79
C ASP A 97 13.55 17.95 1.37
N ILE A 98 12.93 18.73 2.24
CA ILE A 98 11.59 19.30 2.04
C ILE A 98 11.52 20.14 0.75
N ASN A 99 12.63 20.75 0.32
CA ASN A 99 12.65 21.57 -0.89
C ASN A 99 12.69 20.74 -2.18
N ASP A 100 13.12 19.48 -2.10
CA ASP A 100 13.19 18.52 -3.22
C ASP A 100 12.07 17.45 -3.13
N GLU A 101 11.10 17.65 -2.23
CA GLU A 101 9.94 16.78 -2.02
C GLU A 101 8.63 17.54 -2.30
N PRO A 102 8.32 17.86 -3.58
CA PRO A 102 7.16 18.68 -3.93
C PRO A 102 5.84 17.93 -3.69
N VAL A 103 4.85 18.67 -3.17
CA VAL A 103 3.47 18.19 -3.01
C VAL A 103 2.60 18.70 -4.15
N THR A 104 1.74 17.83 -4.69
CA THR A 104 0.78 18.24 -5.72
C THR A 104 -0.25 19.21 -5.12
N PRO A 105 -0.46 20.40 -5.72
CA PRO A 105 -1.35 21.42 -5.15
C PRO A 105 -2.84 21.05 -5.23
N MET A 106 -3.20 20.10 -6.09
CA MET A 106 -4.57 19.64 -6.27
C MET A 106 -4.63 18.11 -6.32
N PRO A 107 -5.62 17.48 -5.66
CA PRO A 107 -5.87 16.06 -5.85
C PRO A 107 -6.16 15.72 -7.31
N PHE A 108 -5.72 14.56 -7.75
CA PHE A 108 -6.13 14.04 -9.06
C PHE A 108 -7.63 13.71 -9.04
N SER A 109 -8.38 14.18 -10.05
CA SER A 109 -9.81 13.88 -10.16
C SER A 109 -10.02 12.53 -10.84
N PHE A 110 -10.84 11.69 -10.21
CA PHE A 110 -11.29 10.40 -10.74
C PHE A 110 -12.71 10.47 -11.32
N ASP A 111 -13.22 11.67 -11.64
CA ASP A 111 -14.62 11.87 -12.11
C ASP A 111 -14.94 11.13 -13.43
N PHE A 112 -13.91 10.73 -14.18
CA PHE A 112 -14.04 9.93 -15.39
C PHE A 112 -14.29 8.44 -15.11
N GLU A 113 -13.98 7.93 -13.91
CA GLU A 113 -14.19 6.53 -13.52
C GLU A 113 -15.66 6.28 -13.17
N GLN A 114 -16.51 6.21 -14.19
CA GLN A 114 -17.91 5.87 -14.02
C GLN A 114 -18.13 4.35 -14.10
N PRO A 115 -18.90 3.74 -13.17
CA PRO A 115 -19.16 2.29 -13.18
C PRO A 115 -19.81 1.76 -14.47
N SER A 116 -20.47 2.63 -15.23
CA SER A 116 -21.19 2.31 -16.47
C SER A 116 -20.38 2.55 -17.75
N CYS A 117 -19.06 2.73 -17.64
CA CYS A 117 -18.21 3.05 -18.78
C CYS A 117 -18.15 1.87 -19.77
N THR A 118 -18.53 2.11 -21.04
CA THR A 118 -18.41 1.11 -22.11
C THR A 118 -17.02 1.14 -22.73
N VAL A 119 -16.63 0.08 -23.44
CA VAL A 119 -15.36 0.02 -24.16
C VAL A 119 -15.23 1.17 -25.16
N GLU A 120 -16.33 1.52 -25.85
CA GLU A 120 -16.39 2.63 -26.79
C GLU A 120 -16.15 3.97 -26.08
N HIS A 121 -16.73 4.16 -24.90
CA HIS A 121 -16.51 5.36 -24.11
C HIS A 121 -15.05 5.46 -23.64
N ILE A 122 -14.43 4.37 -23.19
CA ILE A 122 -13.01 4.34 -22.82
C ILE A 122 -12.12 4.70 -24.02
N LYS A 123 -12.40 4.14 -25.20
CA LYS A 123 -11.66 4.47 -26.43
C LYS A 123 -11.73 5.96 -26.74
N GLU A 124 -12.92 6.56 -26.62
CA GLU A 124 -13.10 7.99 -26.81
C GLU A 124 -12.33 8.82 -25.78
N LEU A 125 -12.35 8.44 -24.50
CA LEU A 125 -11.58 9.13 -23.45
C LEU A 125 -10.07 9.08 -23.74
N ILE A 126 -9.54 7.92 -24.13
CA ILE A 126 -8.13 7.76 -24.51
C ILE A 126 -7.79 8.61 -25.75
N TRP A 127 -8.64 8.59 -26.77
CA TRP A 127 -8.45 9.39 -27.98
C TRP A 127 -8.42 10.88 -27.67
N ARG A 128 -9.39 11.39 -26.89
CA ARG A 128 -9.46 12.79 -26.49
C ARG A 128 -8.23 13.23 -25.70
N GLU A 129 -7.75 12.40 -24.78
CA GLU A 129 -6.52 12.66 -24.03
C GLU A 129 -5.31 12.75 -24.97
N SER A 130 -5.20 11.82 -25.92
CA SER A 130 -4.11 11.77 -26.90
C SER A 130 -4.06 13.01 -27.79
N VAL A 131 -5.21 13.47 -28.28
CA VAL A 131 -5.32 14.70 -29.10
C VAL A 131 -5.02 15.96 -28.26
N ARG A 132 -5.37 15.97 -26.98
CA ARG A 132 -5.07 17.11 -26.09
C ARG A 132 -3.56 17.35 -25.94
N PHE A 133 -2.76 16.29 -25.88
CA PHE A 133 -1.31 16.37 -25.77
C PHE A 133 -0.58 16.43 -27.12
N ASN A 134 -1.22 15.93 -28.19
CA ASN A 134 -0.69 15.96 -29.55
C ASN A 134 -1.74 16.57 -30.51
N PRO A 135 -2.01 17.88 -30.44
CA PRO A 135 -2.96 18.51 -31.34
C PRO A 135 -2.45 18.42 -32.79
N ASP A 136 -3.35 18.08 -33.70
CA ASP A 136 -3.02 17.99 -35.13
C ASP A 136 -2.55 19.37 -35.63
N PRO A 137 -1.36 19.48 -36.25
CA PRO A 137 -0.84 20.76 -36.75
C PRO A 137 -1.75 21.46 -37.76
N LEU A 138 -2.73 20.76 -38.35
CA LEU A 138 -3.67 21.30 -39.33
C LEU A 138 -4.97 21.89 -38.73
N SER A 139 -5.14 21.89 -37.40
CA SER A 139 -6.32 22.41 -36.70
C SER A 139 -6.26 23.92 -36.36
N LYS A 140 -5.56 24.74 -37.17
CA LYS A 140 -5.57 26.22 -37.05
C LYS A 140 -6.48 26.87 -38.09
#